data_AF-A0A4Y8CHH4-F1
#
_entry.id   AF-A0A4Y8CHH4-F1
#
_cell.length_a   1.000
_cell.length_b   1.000
_cell.length_c   1.000
_cell.angle_alpha   90.00
_cell.angle_beta   90.00
_cell.angle_gamma   90.00
#
_symmetry.space_group_name_H-M   'P 1'
#
loop_
_entity.id
_entity.type
_entity.pdbx_description
1 polymer ?
#
loop_
_entity_poly.entity_id
_entity_poly.type
_entity_poly.pdbx_seq_one_letter_code
_entity_poly.pdbx_strand_id
1 'polypeptide(L)'
;YLKPILEIIAGIPTVVFGFFAAIVVAPFIVWFFSLFGIQASFQSALGAGFIMGIMIVPIVASLSQDCIEAVSEKRINGAYALGMTKKEVVFAVILPEAIPGIVAACLLGLSRALGETMIVVMAASLRPNLTLNFLEDMTTVTVKIVEALSGDQAFDSSLALSAFSLGLVLFVITLIINMFSVYLINRFHKRKNL
;
A
#
# COMPACT_ATOMS: atom_id res chain seq x y z
N TYR A 1 -8.61 2.40 21.54
CA TYR A 1 -9.90 2.95 21.06
C TYR A 1 -10.00 3.11 19.54
N LEU A 2 -8.92 3.39 18.80
CA LEU A 2 -8.99 3.52 17.33
C LEU A 2 -9.03 2.17 16.58
N LYS A 3 -8.52 1.09 17.19
CA LYS A 3 -8.38 -0.23 16.57
C LYS A 3 -9.68 -0.80 15.96
N PRO A 4 -10.85 -0.76 16.64
CA PRO A 4 -12.10 -1.23 16.04
C PRO A 4 -12.52 -0.44 14.79
N ILE A 5 -12.25 0.87 14.75
CA ILE A 5 -12.56 1.71 13.58
C ILE A 5 -11.68 1.32 12.39
N LEU A 6 -10.38 1.07 12.65
CA LEU A 6 -9.45 0.63 11.61
C LEU A 6 -9.83 -0.74 11.05
N GLU A 7 -10.26 -1.67 11.90
CA GLU A 7 -10.71 -3.00 11.50
C GLU A 7 -11.99 -2.96 10.66
N ILE A 8 -12.94 -2.07 11.02
CA ILE A 8 -14.16 -1.86 10.22
C ILE A 8 -13.80 -1.33 8.82
N ILE A 9 -12.87 -0.37 8.72
CA ILE A 9 -12.42 0.17 7.43
C ILE A 9 -11.73 -0.91 6.60
N ALA A 10 -10.94 -1.79 7.24
CA ALA A 10 -10.27 -2.91 6.57
C ALA A 10 -11.25 -4.00 6.09
N GLY A 11 -12.46 -4.06 6.65
CA GLY A 11 -13.52 -4.98 6.24
C GLY A 11 -14.30 -4.53 4.99
N ILE A 12 -14.10 -3.30 4.51
CA ILE A 12 -14.75 -2.79 3.30
C ILE A 12 -14.13 -3.49 2.08
N PRO A 13 -14.94 -4.07 1.17
CA PRO A 13 -14.43 -4.69 -0.05
C PRO A 13 -13.66 -3.70 -0.92
N THR A 14 -12.54 -4.13 -1.51
CA THR A 14 -11.65 -3.24 -2.25
C THR A 14 -12.26 -2.67 -3.53
N VAL A 15 -13.23 -3.37 -4.11
CA VAL A 15 -14.08 -2.89 -5.22
C VAL A 15 -14.86 -1.63 -4.82
N VAL A 16 -15.32 -1.51 -3.57
CA VAL A 16 -16.03 -0.30 -3.09
C VAL A 16 -15.09 0.91 -3.09
N PHE A 17 -13.83 0.72 -2.69
CA PHE A 17 -12.81 1.76 -2.78
C PHE A 17 -12.50 2.12 -4.23
N GLY A 18 -12.38 1.15 -5.13
CA GLY A 18 -12.19 1.39 -6.57
C GLY A 18 -13.33 2.17 -7.20
N PHE A 19 -14.57 1.83 -6.85
CA PHE A 19 -15.74 2.57 -7.30
C PHE A 19 -15.72 4.01 -6.76
N PHE A 20 -15.51 4.19 -5.46
CA PHE A 20 -15.39 5.51 -4.83
C PHE A 20 -14.28 6.36 -5.45
N ALA A 21 -13.15 5.76 -5.81
CA ALA A 21 -12.06 6.42 -6.52
C ALA A 21 -12.56 7.02 -7.85
N ALA A 22 -13.30 6.24 -8.64
CA ALA A 22 -13.76 6.63 -9.97
C ALA A 22 -14.88 7.68 -9.94
N ILE A 23 -15.85 7.58 -9.01
CA ILE A 23 -17.03 8.46 -8.99
C ILE A 23 -16.89 9.69 -8.09
N VAL A 24 -16.04 9.66 -7.06
CA VAL A 24 -15.91 10.78 -6.12
C VAL A 24 -14.54 11.43 -6.24
N VAL A 25 -13.47 10.65 -6.10
CA VAL A 25 -12.11 11.20 -6.03
C VAL A 25 -11.64 11.72 -7.37
N ALA A 26 -11.83 10.97 -8.46
CA ALA A 26 -11.42 11.38 -9.78
C ALA A 26 -12.07 12.71 -10.21
N PRO A 27 -13.40 12.91 -10.13
CA PRO A 27 -14.02 14.20 -10.40
C PRO A 27 -13.52 15.32 -9.48
N PHE A 28 -13.29 15.03 -8.21
CA PHE A 28 -12.73 16.01 -7.26
C PHE A 28 -11.32 16.46 -7.67
N ILE A 29 -10.44 15.54 -8.07
CA ILE A 29 -9.08 15.84 -8.54
C ILE A 29 -9.15 16.71 -9.80
N VAL A 30 -9.96 16.32 -10.79
CA VAL A 30 -10.11 17.08 -12.03
C VAL A 30 -10.61 18.49 -11.74
N TRP A 31 -11.64 18.62 -10.91
CA TRP A 31 -12.16 19.91 -10.49
C TRP A 31 -11.10 20.75 -9.77
N PHE A 32 -10.39 20.17 -8.80
CA PHE A 32 -9.38 20.87 -8.01
C PHE A 32 -8.24 21.40 -8.90
N PHE A 33 -7.69 20.57 -9.78
CA PHE A 33 -6.60 20.99 -10.68
C PHE A 33 -7.08 21.98 -11.76
N SER A 34 -8.34 21.91 -12.17
CA SER A 34 -8.92 22.89 -13.11
C SER A 34 -8.94 24.31 -12.55
N LEU A 35 -9.06 24.49 -11.22
CA LEU A 35 -8.98 25.81 -10.56
C LEU A 35 -7.60 26.46 -10.75
N PHE A 36 -6.57 25.64 -10.97
CA PHE A 36 -5.20 26.10 -11.23
C PHE A 36 -4.85 26.10 -12.73
N GLY A 37 -5.82 25.83 -13.62
CA GLY A 37 -5.59 25.73 -15.06
C GLY A 37 -4.82 24.49 -15.50
N ILE A 38 -4.70 23.48 -14.62
CA ILE A 38 -3.99 22.23 -14.90
C ILE A 38 -5.01 21.17 -15.34
N GLN A 39 -4.77 20.55 -16.50
CA GLN A 39 -5.59 19.44 -16.95
C GLN A 39 -5.22 18.16 -16.20
N ALA A 40 -6.22 17.48 -15.66
CA ALA A 40 -6.07 16.18 -15.03
C ALA A 40 -7.09 15.21 -15.62
N SER A 41 -6.72 13.93 -15.67
CA SER A 41 -7.58 12.85 -16.10
C SER A 41 -8.41 12.29 -14.94
N PHE A 42 -9.62 11.85 -15.25
CA PHE A 42 -10.44 11.04 -14.36
C PHE A 42 -9.82 9.65 -14.10
N GLN A 43 -8.95 9.17 -14.99
CA GLN A 43 -8.24 7.89 -14.88
C GLN A 43 -6.77 8.06 -14.51
N SER A 44 -6.48 9.11 -13.72
CA SER A 44 -5.13 9.51 -13.37
C SER A 44 -4.50 8.62 -12.30
N ALA A 45 -3.17 8.52 -12.36
CA ALA A 45 -2.39 7.81 -11.34
C ALA A 45 -2.60 8.35 -9.94
N LEU A 46 -2.77 9.66 -9.83
CA LEU A 46 -3.03 10.35 -8.57
C LEU A 46 -4.34 9.87 -7.94
N GLY A 47 -5.43 9.72 -8.71
CA GLY A 47 -6.71 9.28 -8.18
C GLY A 47 -6.67 7.86 -7.62
N ALA A 48 -6.13 6.92 -8.40
CA ALA A 48 -5.98 5.54 -7.96
C ALA A 48 -5.00 5.40 -6.78
N GLY A 49 -3.85 6.08 -6.85
CA GLY A 49 -2.82 6.06 -5.81
C GLY A 49 -3.27 6.70 -4.50
N PHE A 50 -4.08 7.77 -4.57
CA PHE A 50 -4.62 8.43 -3.39
C PHE A 50 -5.53 7.51 -2.58
N ILE A 51 -6.49 6.85 -3.23
CA ILE A 51 -7.38 5.88 -2.56
C ILE A 51 -6.61 4.68 -2.05
N MET A 52 -5.63 4.19 -2.82
CA MET A 52 -4.76 3.12 -2.36
C MET A 52 -3.98 3.51 -1.09
N GLY A 53 -3.48 4.74 -1.01
CA GLY A 53 -2.86 5.28 0.19
C GLY A 53 -3.79 5.28 1.41
N ILE A 54 -5.04 5.74 1.23
CA ILE A 54 -6.05 5.72 2.30
C ILE A 54 -6.30 4.30 2.80
N MET A 55 -6.35 3.30 1.91
CA MET A 55 -6.57 1.90 2.28
C MET A 55 -5.39 1.29 3.06
N ILE A 56 -4.15 1.65 2.73
CA ILE A 56 -2.95 1.08 3.36
C ILE A 56 -2.74 1.61 4.78
N VAL A 57 -3.13 2.87 5.03
CA VAL A 57 -2.92 3.53 6.33
C VAL A 57 -3.48 2.73 7.51
N PRO A 58 -4.76 2.27 7.52
CA PRO A 58 -5.29 1.44 8.59
C PRO A 58 -4.51 0.16 8.85
N ILE A 59 -4.02 -0.49 7.80
CA ILE A 59 -3.28 -1.75 7.89
C ILE A 59 -1.95 -1.51 8.59
N VAL A 60 -1.19 -0.52 8.11
CA VAL A 60 0.12 -0.17 8.69
C VAL A 60 -0.07 0.33 10.12
N ALA A 61 -1.08 1.15 10.37
CA ALA A 61 -1.37 1.69 11.70
C ALA A 61 -1.72 0.59 12.72
N SER A 62 -2.60 -0.36 12.36
CA SER A 62 -2.99 -1.45 13.24
C SER A 62 -1.82 -2.35 13.59
N LEU A 63 -1.04 -2.76 12.59
CA LEU A 63 0.14 -3.62 12.81
C LEU A 63 1.24 -2.89 13.59
N SER A 64 1.43 -1.60 13.33
CA SER A 64 2.38 -0.78 14.09
C SER A 64 1.97 -0.66 15.56
N GLN A 65 0.66 -0.52 15.83
CA GLN A 65 0.14 -0.50 17.19
C GLN A 65 0.42 -1.83 17.90
N ASP A 66 0.20 -2.97 17.25
CA ASP A 66 0.51 -4.28 17.82
C ASP A 66 1.99 -4.43 18.18
N CYS A 67 2.88 -3.86 17.35
CA CYS A 67 4.32 -3.87 17.62
C CYS A 67 4.70 -2.98 18.82
N ILE A 68 3.98 -1.87 19.02
CA ILE A 68 4.18 -0.97 20.16
C ILE A 68 3.65 -1.62 21.45
N GLU A 69 2.49 -2.27 21.39
CA GLU A 69 1.88 -2.96 22.53
C GLU A 69 2.68 -4.20 22.96
N ALA A 70 3.48 -4.78 22.05
CA ALA A 70 4.38 -5.89 22.36
C ALA A 70 5.63 -5.49 23.18
N VAL A 71 5.90 -4.20 23.34
CA VAL A 71 7.01 -3.69 24.16
C VAL A 71 6.80 -4.06 25.63
N SER A 72 7.81 -4.66 26.27
CA SER A 72 7.65 -5.18 27.63
C SER A 72 7.36 -4.07 28.65
N GLU A 73 6.26 -4.23 29.42
CA GLU A 73 5.94 -3.32 30.54
C GLU A 73 7.08 -3.23 31.57
N LYS A 74 7.88 -4.29 31.76
CA LYS A 74 9.04 -4.24 32.66
C LYS A 74 10.08 -3.23 32.20
N ARG A 75 10.33 -3.12 30.89
CA ARG A 75 11.25 -2.10 30.33
C ARG A 75 10.69 -0.70 30.49
N ILE A 76 9.39 -0.52 30.25
CA ILE A 76 8.69 0.76 30.39
C ILE A 76 8.72 1.22 31.86
N ASN A 77 8.34 0.35 32.80
CA ASN A 77 8.33 0.66 34.23
C ASN A 77 9.74 0.89 34.78
N GLY A 78 10.75 0.14 34.29
CA GLY A 78 12.15 0.37 34.62
C GLY A 78 12.64 1.75 34.18
N ALA A 79 12.25 2.19 32.97
CA ALA A 79 12.57 3.52 32.46
C ALA A 79 11.93 4.63 33.32
N TYR A 80 10.66 4.48 33.72
CA TYR A 80 10.02 5.41 34.66
C TYR A 80 10.70 5.42 36.03
N ALA A 81 11.16 4.27 36.53
CA ALA A 81 11.88 4.17 37.80
C ALA A 81 13.25 4.90 37.78
N LEU A 82 13.85 5.06 36.60
CA LEU A 82 15.06 5.86 36.38
C LEU A 82 14.77 7.37 36.26
N GLY A 83 13.53 7.80 36.48
CA GLY A 83 13.12 9.20 36.42
C GLY A 83 12.85 9.72 34.99
N MET A 84 12.75 8.84 34.00
CA MET A 84 12.44 9.27 32.63
C MET A 84 11.02 9.83 32.53
N THR A 85 10.89 10.92 31.78
CA THR A 85 9.60 11.51 31.41
C THR A 85 8.89 10.66 30.36
N LYS A 86 7.57 10.82 30.22
CA LYS A 86 6.77 10.12 29.21
C LYS A 86 7.33 10.27 27.79
N LYS A 87 7.87 11.45 27.44
CA LYS A 87 8.48 11.70 26.13
C LYS A 87 9.76 10.88 25.96
N GLU A 88 10.63 10.86 26.96
CA GLU A 88 11.87 10.08 26.93
C GLU A 88 11.59 8.58 26.84
N VAL A 89 10.62 8.06 27.59
CA VAL A 89 10.22 6.65 27.49
C VAL A 89 9.73 6.30 26.07
N VAL A 90 8.93 7.16 25.44
CA VAL A 90 8.46 6.93 24.07
C VAL A 90 9.62 6.91 23.07
N PHE A 91 10.51 7.92 23.10
CA PHE A 91 11.56 8.05 22.10
C PHE A 91 12.81 7.19 22.35
N ALA A 92 13.12 6.86 23.61
CA ALA A 92 14.33 6.13 23.98
C ALA A 92 14.08 4.64 24.26
N VAL A 93 12.85 4.23 24.56
CA VAL A 93 12.52 2.83 24.91
C VAL A 93 11.53 2.24 23.93
N ILE A 94 10.30 2.79 23.88
CA ILE A 94 9.19 2.18 23.14
C ILE A 94 9.45 2.19 21.63
N LEU A 95 9.72 3.38 21.06
CA LEU A 95 9.95 3.50 19.61
C LEU A 95 11.15 2.69 19.14
N PRO A 96 12.35 2.82 19.75
CA PRO A 96 13.50 2.02 19.35
C PRO A 96 13.21 0.53 19.37
N GLU A 97 12.49 0.04 20.39
CA GLU A 97 12.11 -1.35 20.53
C GLU A 97 11.13 -1.82 19.43
N ALA A 98 10.09 -1.03 19.14
CA ALA A 98 9.04 -1.35 18.17
C ALA A 98 9.43 -1.12 16.69
N ILE A 99 10.46 -0.31 16.41
CA ILE A 99 10.88 0.05 15.03
C ILE A 99 10.96 -1.14 14.06
N PRO A 100 11.62 -2.28 14.38
CA PRO A 100 11.69 -3.41 13.45
C PRO A 100 10.31 -3.94 13.04
N GLY A 101 9.36 -3.94 13.98
CA GLY A 101 7.97 -4.33 13.73
C GLY A 101 7.21 -3.29 12.90
N ILE A 102 7.39 -2.00 13.20
CA ILE A 102 6.79 -0.91 12.42
C ILE A 102 7.30 -0.92 10.97
N VAL A 103 8.61 -1.15 10.77
CA VAL A 103 9.21 -1.28 9.43
C VAL A 103 8.61 -2.50 8.70
N ALA A 104 8.46 -3.63 9.39
CA ALA A 104 7.82 -4.81 8.81
C ALA A 104 6.34 -4.55 8.44
N ALA A 105 5.60 -3.83 9.28
CA ALA A 105 4.21 -3.41 9.00
C ALA A 105 4.12 -2.53 7.74
N CYS A 106 5.02 -1.55 7.59
CA CYS A 106 5.11 -0.71 6.40
C CYS A 106 5.41 -1.52 5.13
N LEU A 107 6.38 -2.45 5.20
CA LEU A 107 6.74 -3.31 4.07
C LEU A 107 5.60 -4.26 3.67
N LEU A 108 4.85 -4.77 4.64
CA LEU A 108 3.66 -5.58 4.39
C LEU A 108 2.54 -4.77 3.73
N GLY A 109 2.29 -3.54 4.20
CA GLY A 109 1.34 -2.61 3.59
C GLY A 109 1.69 -2.30 2.13
N LEU A 110 2.96 -2.04 1.84
CA LEU A 110 3.46 -1.82 0.48
C LEU A 110 3.28 -3.07 -0.40
N SER A 111 3.59 -4.24 0.13
CA SER A 111 3.41 -5.51 -0.59
C SER A 111 1.94 -5.74 -0.94
N ARG A 112 1.01 -5.40 -0.04
CA ARG A 112 -0.43 -5.47 -0.30
C ARG A 112 -0.85 -4.47 -1.37
N ALA A 113 -0.32 -3.25 -1.36
CA ALA A 113 -0.58 -2.24 -2.38
C ALA A 113 -0.24 -2.74 -3.80
N LEU A 114 0.93 -3.38 -3.93
CA LEU A 114 1.38 -3.95 -5.21
C LEU A 114 0.47 -5.09 -5.70
N GLY A 115 -0.06 -5.88 -4.76
CA GLY A 115 -1.00 -6.96 -5.05
C GLY A 115 -2.46 -6.51 -5.20
N GLU A 116 -2.76 -5.24 -4.93
CA GLU A 116 -4.13 -4.74 -4.99
C GLU A 116 -4.52 -4.44 -6.44
N THR A 117 -5.50 -5.19 -6.95
CA THR A 117 -5.90 -5.13 -8.36
C THR A 117 -7.19 -4.37 -8.57
N MET A 118 -8.14 -4.47 -7.63
CA MET A 118 -9.51 -4.00 -7.85
C MET A 118 -9.63 -2.48 -7.88
N ILE A 119 -8.91 -1.78 -7.00
CA ILE A 119 -8.92 -0.31 -6.99
C ILE A 119 -8.45 0.23 -8.35
N VAL A 120 -7.36 -0.34 -8.85
CA VAL A 120 -6.72 0.15 -10.08
C VAL A 120 -7.49 -0.26 -11.33
N VAL A 121 -8.07 -1.47 -11.36
CA VAL A 121 -8.97 -1.91 -12.45
C VAL A 121 -10.17 -0.97 -12.61
N MET A 122 -10.70 -0.43 -11.52
CA MET A 122 -11.84 0.48 -11.60
C MET A 122 -11.46 1.94 -11.86
N ALA A 123 -10.29 2.38 -11.39
CA ALA A 123 -9.89 3.79 -11.43
C ALA A 123 -8.89 4.15 -12.55
N ALA A 124 -8.16 3.17 -13.11
CA ALA A 124 -7.14 3.42 -14.13
C ALA A 124 -7.69 3.27 -15.56
N SER A 125 -6.93 3.77 -16.52
CA SER A 125 -7.24 3.68 -17.95
C SER A 125 -6.87 2.29 -18.49
N LEU A 126 -7.62 1.83 -19.49
CA LEU A 126 -7.28 0.65 -20.28
C LEU A 126 -6.24 0.97 -21.37
N ARG A 127 -5.98 2.25 -21.67
CA ARG A 127 -5.04 2.64 -22.71
C ARG A 127 -3.63 2.73 -22.14
N PRO A 128 -2.68 1.88 -22.59
CA PRO A 128 -1.32 1.91 -22.07
C PRO A 128 -0.68 3.26 -22.37
N ASN A 129 -0.39 4.01 -21.32
CA ASN A 129 0.28 5.30 -21.38
C ASN A 129 1.45 5.29 -20.39
N LEU A 130 2.67 5.38 -20.91
CA LEU A 130 3.89 5.40 -20.09
C LEU A 130 4.30 6.85 -19.86
N THR A 131 3.85 7.42 -18.76
CA THR A 131 4.10 8.80 -18.38
C THR A 131 4.53 8.88 -16.92
N LEU A 132 5.40 9.84 -16.60
CA LEU A 132 5.73 10.19 -15.22
C LEU A 132 4.75 11.22 -14.65
N ASN A 133 3.86 11.76 -15.48
CA ASN A 133 2.84 12.70 -15.05
C ASN A 133 1.69 11.96 -14.36
N PHE A 134 1.57 12.12 -13.05
CA PHE A 134 0.54 11.45 -12.26
C PHE A 134 -0.89 11.96 -12.51
N LEU A 135 -1.05 13.07 -13.24
CA LEU A 135 -2.36 13.63 -13.60
C LEU A 135 -2.88 13.10 -14.94
N GLU A 136 -2.04 12.46 -15.74
CA GLU A 136 -2.44 11.84 -17.00
C GLU A 136 -3.00 10.44 -16.79
N ASP A 137 -3.66 9.92 -17.83
CA ASP A 137 -4.10 8.53 -17.90
C ASP A 137 -2.95 7.60 -17.54
N MET A 138 -3.20 6.67 -16.62
CA MET A 138 -2.26 5.59 -16.33
C MET A 138 -2.89 4.23 -16.56
N THR A 139 -2.05 3.24 -16.82
CA THR A 139 -2.43 1.83 -16.83
C THR A 139 -1.40 1.02 -16.06
N THR A 140 -1.85 0.03 -15.30
CA THR A 140 -0.96 -0.90 -14.59
C THR A 140 -0.89 -2.26 -15.27
N VAL A 141 0.18 -2.99 -14.96
CA VAL A 141 0.36 -4.38 -15.38
C VAL A 141 -0.83 -5.25 -14.95
N THR A 142 -1.37 -5.02 -13.75
CA THR A 142 -2.53 -5.76 -13.22
C THR A 142 -3.81 -5.49 -14.02
N VAL A 143 -4.06 -4.24 -14.42
CA VAL A 143 -5.20 -3.90 -15.30
C VAL A 143 -5.08 -4.64 -16.63
N LYS A 144 -3.89 -4.67 -17.23
CA LYS A 144 -3.65 -5.36 -18.50
C LYS A 144 -3.84 -6.86 -18.40
N ILE A 145 -3.42 -7.47 -17.29
CA ILE A 145 -3.67 -8.89 -17.03
C ILE A 145 -5.17 -9.16 -16.94
N VAL A 146 -5.92 -8.34 -16.18
CA VAL A 146 -7.38 -8.51 -16.04
C VAL A 146 -8.10 -8.32 -17.37
N GLU A 147 -7.77 -7.27 -18.13
CA GLU A 147 -8.33 -7.01 -19.45
C GLU A 147 -8.09 -8.20 -20.40
N ALA A 148 -6.88 -8.76 -20.38
CA ALA A 148 -6.51 -9.83 -21.28
C ALA A 148 -7.10 -11.20 -20.93
N LEU A 149 -7.43 -11.42 -19.66
CA LEU A 149 -8.04 -12.67 -19.17
C LEU A 149 -9.56 -12.62 -19.04
N SER A 150 -10.17 -11.42 -19.07
CA SER A 150 -11.63 -11.27 -18.99
C SER A 150 -12.32 -11.35 -20.35
N GLY A 151 -11.57 -11.33 -21.45
CA GLY A 151 -12.11 -11.48 -22.80
C GLY A 151 -12.39 -12.94 -23.18
N ASP A 152 -13.37 -13.17 -24.05
CA ASP A 152 -13.75 -14.49 -24.58
C ASP A 152 -12.78 -14.97 -25.70
N GLN A 153 -11.49 -14.84 -25.44
CA GLN A 153 -10.43 -15.11 -26.41
C GLN A 153 -9.91 -16.54 -26.28
N ALA A 154 -9.53 -17.15 -27.40
CA ALA A 154 -8.84 -18.43 -27.37
C ALA A 154 -7.54 -18.34 -26.57
N PHE A 155 -7.19 -19.39 -25.83
CA PHE A 155 -5.98 -19.47 -25.01
C PHE A 155 -4.70 -19.22 -25.83
N ASP A 156 -4.68 -19.59 -27.11
CA ASP A 156 -3.54 -19.38 -28.02
C ASP A 156 -3.50 -17.99 -28.66
N SER A 157 -4.41 -17.09 -28.27
CA SER A 157 -4.37 -15.70 -28.74
C SER A 157 -3.12 -14.99 -28.22
N SER A 158 -2.53 -14.14 -29.06
CA SER A 158 -1.36 -13.33 -28.69
C SER A 158 -1.59 -12.51 -27.41
N LEU A 159 -2.84 -12.09 -27.18
CA LEU A 159 -3.26 -11.31 -26.02
C LEU A 159 -3.26 -12.15 -24.73
N ALA A 160 -3.78 -13.38 -24.76
CA ALA A 160 -3.74 -14.29 -23.61
C ALA A 160 -2.31 -14.70 -23.24
N LEU A 161 -1.47 -15.06 -24.24
CA LEU A 161 -0.05 -15.36 -24.00
C LEU A 161 0.70 -14.16 -23.39
N SER A 162 0.39 -12.94 -23.84
CA SER A 162 0.98 -11.73 -23.27
C SER A 162 0.60 -11.55 -21.79
N ALA A 163 -0.63 -11.88 -21.40
CA ALA A 163 -1.09 -11.82 -20.01
C ALA A 163 -0.32 -12.77 -19.10
N PHE A 164 -0.07 -14.00 -19.55
CA PHE A 164 0.78 -14.96 -18.82
C PHE A 164 2.21 -14.45 -18.65
N SER A 165 2.79 -13.83 -19.69
CA SER A 165 4.13 -13.25 -19.60
C SER A 165 4.19 -12.08 -18.60
N LEU A 166 3.17 -11.20 -18.61
CA LEU A 166 3.04 -10.10 -17.65
C LEU A 166 2.86 -10.63 -16.23
N GLY A 167 2.07 -11.68 -16.04
CA GLY A 167 1.89 -12.35 -14.76
C GLY A 167 3.20 -12.94 -14.21
N LEU A 168 3.98 -13.60 -15.06
CA LEU A 168 5.29 -14.13 -14.68
C LEU A 168 6.27 -13.02 -14.28
N VAL A 169 6.33 -11.93 -15.06
CA VAL A 169 7.18 -10.77 -14.74
C VAL A 169 6.76 -10.14 -13.42
N LEU A 170 5.46 -9.93 -13.22
CA LEU A 170 4.92 -9.36 -11.98
C LEU A 170 5.22 -10.26 -10.78
N PHE A 171 5.11 -11.58 -10.93
CA PHE A 171 5.46 -12.56 -9.91
C PHE A 171 6.95 -12.46 -9.53
N VAL A 172 7.86 -12.44 -10.51
CA VAL A 172 9.31 -12.32 -10.26
C VAL A 172 9.64 -11.01 -9.56
N ILE A 173 9.08 -9.89 -10.01
CA ILE A 173 9.29 -8.57 -9.38
C ILE A 173 8.80 -8.59 -7.93
N THR A 174 7.59 -9.09 -7.69
CA THR A 174 6.99 -9.15 -6.36
C THR A 174 7.82 -10.04 -5.42
N LEU A 175 8.30 -11.18 -5.93
CA LEU A 175 9.15 -12.10 -5.18
C LEU A 175 10.47 -11.45 -4.79
N ILE A 176 11.13 -10.72 -5.71
CA ILE A 176 12.37 -9.99 -5.42
C ILE A 176 12.14 -8.92 -4.33
N ILE A 177 11.07 -8.14 -4.44
CA ILE A 177 10.72 -7.11 -3.45
C ILE A 177 10.45 -7.75 -2.08
N ASN A 178 9.71 -8.86 -2.05
CA ASN A 178 9.39 -9.56 -0.80
C ASN A 178 10.64 -10.16 -0.16
N MET A 179 11.50 -10.81 -0.95
CA MET A 179 12.78 -11.36 -0.47
C MET A 179 13.69 -10.26 0.10
N PHE A 180 13.78 -9.10 -0.56
CA PHE A 180 14.53 -7.95 -0.06
C PHE A 180 13.93 -7.39 1.24
N SER A 181 12.61 -7.34 1.33
CA SER A 181 11.88 -6.90 2.53
C SER A 181 12.23 -7.79 3.73
N VAL A 182 12.18 -9.12 3.56
CA VAL A 182 12.54 -10.09 4.60
C VAL A 182 14.02 -9.97 4.98
N TYR A 183 14.90 -9.80 4.00
CA TYR A 183 16.34 -9.61 4.24
C TYR A 183 16.62 -8.38 5.12
N LEU A 184 16.00 -7.24 4.81
CA LEU A 184 16.14 -6.01 5.60
C LEU A 184 15.67 -6.22 7.04
N ILE A 185 14.47 -6.78 7.23
CA ILE A 185 13.90 -7.02 8.57
C ILE A 185 14.83 -7.91 9.42
N ASN A 186 15.38 -8.97 8.82
CA ASN A 186 16.30 -9.89 9.51
C ASN A 186 17.61 -9.21 9.92
N ARG A 187 18.10 -8.27 9.10
CA ARG A 187 19.32 -7.51 9.44
C ARG A 187 19.10 -6.52 10.58
N PHE A 188 17.91 -5.91 10.67
CA PHE A 188 17.55 -5.02 11.79
C PHE A 188 17.37 -5.79 13.11
N HIS A 189 16.83 -7.01 13.08
CA HIS A 189 16.76 -7.87 14.28
C HIS A 189 18.14 -8.28 14.79
N LYS A 190 19.07 -8.65 13.91
CA LYS A 190 20.43 -9.07 14.31
C LYS A 190 21.27 -7.95 14.95
N ARG A 191 21.03 -6.69 14.61
CA ARG A 191 21.79 -5.54 15.18
C ARG A 191 21.43 -5.19 16.63
N LYS A 192 20.33 -5.70 17.18
CA LYS A 192 19.90 -5.44 18.57
C LYS A 192 20.33 -6.49 19.59
N ASN A 193 20.86 -7.63 19.14
CA ASN A 193 21.38 -8.69 20.01
C ASN A 193 22.91 -8.61 20.22
N LEU A 194 23.51 -7.47 19.91
CA LEU A 194 24.90 -7.09 20.19
C LEU A 194 24.88 -5.80 21.01
#